data_AF-H1SDG8-F1
#
_entry.id   AF-H1SDG8-F1
#
_cell.length_a   1.000
_cell.length_b   1.000
_cell.length_c   1.000
_cell.angle_alpha   90.00
_cell.angle_beta   90.00
_cell.angle_gamma   90.00
#
_symmetry.space_group_name_H-M   'P 1'
#
loop_
_entity.id
_entity.type
_entity.pdbx_description
1 polymer ?
#
loop_
_entity_poly.entity_id
_entity_poly.type
_entity_poly.pdbx_seq_one_letter_code
_entity_poly.pdbx_strand_id
1 'polypeptide(L)' 'MPKFWVLTPLLTAEGRLEPGEEVDLKPKEARELLAAGAISKEKPVAVPVTTDSAATATQFDPAWLNALRLHPGS' A
#
# COMPACT_ATOMS: atom_id res chain seq x y z
N MET A 1 8.34 -24.74 8.72
CA MET A 1 8.92 -23.41 8.54
C MET A 1 8.04 -22.40 9.29
N PRO A 2 8.49 -21.16 9.58
CA PRO A 2 7.57 -20.15 10.10
C PRO A 2 6.54 -19.78 9.04
N LYS A 3 5.26 -19.75 9.45
CA LYS A 3 4.14 -19.34 8.61
C LYS A 3 3.88 -17.84 8.75
N PHE A 4 3.54 -17.22 7.63
CA PHE A 4 3.17 -15.83 7.55
C PHE A 4 1.94 -15.65 6.67
N TRP A 5 1.21 -14.57 6.91
CA TRP A 5 0.08 -14.15 6.09
C TRP A 5 0.55 -13.14 5.06
N VAL A 6 0.15 -13.32 3.82
CA VAL A 6 0.42 -12.41 2.72
C VAL A 6 -0.46 -11.16 2.88
N LEU A 7 0.15 -9.97 2.84
CA LEU A 7 -0.56 -8.69 2.90
C LEU A 7 -0.67 -8.02 1.53
N THR A 8 0.30 -8.26 0.66
CA THR A 8 0.34 -7.77 -0.72
C THR A 8 0.64 -8.92 -1.67
N PRO A 9 0.15 -8.93 -2.92
CA PRO A 9 0.42 -10.03 -3.84
C PRO A 9 1.91 -10.36 -3.96
N LEU A 10 2.27 -11.63 -3.79
CA LEU A 10 3.65 -12.11 -3.84
C LEU A 10 3.82 -13.08 -5.01
N LEU A 11 4.91 -12.94 -5.76
CA LEU A 11 5.31 -13.93 -6.74
C LEU A 11 6.34 -14.88 -6.13
N THR A 12 5.96 -16.14 -5.96
CA THR A 12 6.79 -17.21 -5.43
C THR A 12 7.16 -18.20 -6.53
N ALA A 13 8.00 -19.19 -6.20
CA ALA A 13 8.32 -20.26 -7.12
C ALA A 13 7.10 -21.16 -7.43
N GLU A 14 6.17 -21.30 -6.49
CA GLU A 14 4.93 -22.08 -6.70
C GLU A 14 3.84 -21.30 -7.44
N GLY A 15 3.95 -19.97 -7.52
CA GLY A 15 3.00 -19.12 -8.22
C GLY A 15 2.75 -17.80 -7.51
N ARG A 16 1.65 -17.13 -7.88
CA ARG A 16 1.25 -15.86 -7.28
C ARG A 16 0.34 -16.14 -6.07
N LEU A 17 0.73 -15.58 -4.93
CA LEU A 17 -0.06 -15.59 -3.70
C LEU A 17 -0.77 -14.25 -3.53
N GLU A 18 -2.02 -14.30 -3.09
CA GLU A 18 -2.89 -13.17 -2.88
C GLU A 18 -2.96 -12.77 -1.38
N PRO A 19 -3.36 -11.52 -1.09
CA PRO A 19 -3.55 -11.08 0.29
C PRO A 19 -4.53 -11.96 1.06
N GLY A 20 -4.14 -12.35 2.27
CA GLY A 20 -4.89 -13.24 3.13
C GLY A 20 -4.57 -14.73 2.96
N GLU A 21 -3.68 -15.10 2.03
CA GLU A 21 -3.14 -16.46 1.95
C GLU A 21 -1.99 -16.68 2.95
N GLU A 22 -1.77 -17.93 3.35
CA GLU A 22 -0.65 -18.32 4.20
C GLU A 22 0.53 -18.83 3.36
N VAL A 23 1.74 -18.45 3.77
CA VAL A 23 2.99 -18.89 3.14
C VAL A 23 4.01 -19.33 4.17
N ASP A 24 4.67 -20.46 3.88
CA ASP A 24 5.82 -20.97 4.63
C ASP A 24 7.10 -20.38 4.05
N LEU A 25 7.80 -19.54 4.81
CA LEU A 25 9.00 -18.86 4.33
C LEU A 25 10.23 -19.19 5.17
N LYS A 26 11.41 -19.17 4.55
CA LYS A 26 12.67 -19.26 5.30
C LYS A 26 12.88 -17.96 6.10
N PRO A 27 13.52 -18.02 7.28
CA PRO A 27 13.73 -16.83 8.12
C PRO A 27 14.42 -15.65 7.42
N LYS A 28 15.30 -15.94 6.45
CA LYS A 28 16.03 -14.91 5.68
C LYS A 28 15.08 -14.17 4.72
N GLU A 29 14.30 -14.90 3.93
CA GLU A 29 13.32 -14.35 2.98
C GLU A 29 12.20 -13.61 3.71
N ALA A 30 11.71 -14.21 4.80
CA ALA A 30 10.67 -13.60 5.63
C ALA A 30 11.10 -12.24 6.22
N ARG A 31 12.37 -12.06 6.56
CA ARG A 31 12.86 -10.80 7.14
C ARG A 31 12.77 -9.64 6.16
N GLU A 32 13.13 -9.87 4.90
CA GLU A 32 13.05 -8.87 3.84
C GLU A 32 11.58 -8.53 3.53
N LEU A 33 10.71 -9.54 3.46
CA LEU A 33 9.28 -9.36 3.21
C LEU A 33 8.53 -8.70 4.38
N LEU A 34 8.91 -9.01 5.63
CA LEU A 34 8.39 -8.32 6.82
C LEU A 34 8.82 -6.85 6.82
N ALA A 35 10.09 -6.56 6.47
CA ALA A 35 10.58 -5.19 6.40
C ALA A 35 9.90 -4.38 5.27
N ALA A 36 9.55 -5.03 4.17
CA ALA A 36 8.78 -4.44 3.08
C ALA A 36 7.27 -4.32 3.39
N GLY A 37 6.79 -4.89 4.50
CA GLY A 37 5.36 -4.90 4.85
C GLY A 37 4.52 -5.83 3.98
N ALA A 38 5.13 -6.77 3.27
CA ALA A 38 4.45 -7.66 2.33
C ALA A 38 3.81 -8.89 3.01
N ILE A 39 4.27 -9.23 4.22
CA ILE A 39 3.75 -10.35 5.03
C ILE A 39 3.60 -9.96 6.50
N SER A 40 2.79 -10.72 7.25
CA SER A 40 2.61 -10.58 8.70
C SER A 40 2.61 -11.92 9.43
N LYS A 41 3.00 -11.92 10.71
CA LYS A 41 2.81 -13.09 11.60
C LYS A 41 1.38 -13.20 12.11
N GLU A 42 0.64 -12.11 12.06
CA GLU A 42 -0.73 -12.04 12.53
C GLU A 42 -1.67 -12.20 11.34
N LYS A 43 -2.77 -12.93 11.56
CA LYS A 43 -3.80 -13.08 10.54
C LYS A 43 -4.37 -11.70 10.23
N PRO A 44 -4.33 -11.23 8.96
CA PRO A 44 -4.97 -9.99 8.60
C PRO A 44 -6.46 -10.15 8.88
N VAL A 45 -6.96 -9.36 9.83
CA VAL A 45 -8.40 -9.19 9.99
C VAL A 45 -8.83 -8.44 8.74
N ALA A 46 -9.80 -9.00 8.01
CA ALA A 46 -10.42 -8.32 6.90
C ALA A 46 -11.08 -7.03 7.44
N VAL A 47 -10.32 -5.95 7.47
CA VAL A 47 -10.89 -4.61 7.55
C VAL A 47 -11.67 -4.45 6.26
N PRO A 48 -12.97 -4.11 6.32
CA PRO A 48 -13.71 -3.81 5.11
C PRO A 48 -12.91 -2.77 4.35
N VAL A 49 -12.50 -3.12 3.14
CA VAL A 49 -11.95 -2.17 2.20
C VAL A 49 -13.10 -1.23 1.90
N THR A 50 -13.20 -0.13 2.65
CA THR A 50 -13.84 1.06 2.10
C THR A 50 -12.99 1.42 0.91
N THR A 51 -13.47 1.04 -0.27
CA THR A 51 -12.98 1.48 -1.57
C THR A 51 -13.18 2.99 -1.65
N ASP A 52 -12.36 3.75 -0.94
CA ASP A 52 -12.21 5.19 -1.11
C ASP A 52 -10.81 5.43 -1.69
N SER A 53 -10.52 4.69 -2.75
CA SER A 53 -9.58 5.12 -3.78
C SER A 53 -10.36 5.84 -4.89
N ALA A 54 -11.31 6.70 -4.53
CA ALA A 54 -11.37 7.97 -5.21
C ALA A 54 -10.09 8.68 -4.79
N ALA A 55 -9.02 8.42 -5.56
CA ALA A 55 -7.90 9.33 -5.59
C ALA A 55 -8.52 10.72 -5.71
N THR A 56 -8.39 11.51 -4.65
CA THR A 56 -8.44 12.96 -4.73
C THR A 56 -7.34 13.30 -5.72
N ALA A 57 -7.66 13.22 -7.02
CA ALA A 57 -7.20 14.21 -7.95
C ALA A 57 -7.72 15.51 -7.33
N THR A 58 -6.92 16.08 -6.43
CA THR A 58 -7.04 17.47 -6.04
C THR A 58 -6.99 18.18 -7.37
N GLN A 59 -8.17 18.47 -7.92
CA GLN A 59 -8.34 19.34 -9.05
C GLN A 59 -7.58 20.58 -8.64
N PHE A 60 -6.43 20.80 -9.27
CA PHE A 60 -5.58 21.94 -8.98
C PHE A 60 -6.40 23.16 -9.38
N ASP A 61 -7.09 23.75 -8.41
CA ASP A 61 -7.87 24.95 -8.60
C ASP A 61 -6.85 26.11 -8.63
N PRO A 62 -6.65 26.77 -9.79
CA PRO A 62 -5.68 27.85 -9.91
C PRO A 62 -6.17 29.14 -9.24
N ALA A 63 -7.17 29.10 -8.36
CA ALA A 63 -7.59 30.27 -7.57
C ALA A 63 -6.41 30.98 -6.87
N TRP A 64 -5.40 30.22 -6.40
CA TRP A 64 -4.18 30.79 -5.84
C TRP A 64 -3.28 31.49 -6.88
N LEU A 65 -3.33 31.04 -8.14
CA LEU A 65 -2.62 31.66 -9.26
C LEU A 65 -3.24 33.01 -9.65
N ASN A 66 -4.55 33.19 -9.46
CA ASN A 66 -5.22 34.48 -9.65
C ASN A 66 -4.90 35.49 -8.55
N ALA A 67 -4.64 35.03 -7.32
CA ALA A 67 -4.22 35.91 -6.22
C ALA A 67 -2.84 36.55 -6.47
N LEU A 68 -1.94 35.86 -7.18
CA LEU A 68 -0.62 36.38 -7.57
C LEU A 68 -0.66 37.41 -8.70
N ARG A 69 -1.79 37.54 -9.41
CA ARG A 69 -1.97 38.53 -10.48
C ARG A 69 -2.55 39.87 -10.00
N LEU A 70 -3.03 39.94 -8.75
CA LEU A 70 -3.77 41.09 -8.23
C LEU A 70 -2.98 41.98 -7.26
N HIS A 71 -1.65 41.82 -7.20
CA HIS A 71 -0.77 42.87 -6.71
C HIS A 71 -0.10 43.58 -7.90
N PRO A 72 -0.76 44.54 -8.56
CA PRO A 72 -0.05 45.53 -9.33
C PRO A 72 0.80 46.34 -8.34
N GLY A 73 2.10 46.41 -8.60
CA GLY A 73 2.97 47.37 -7.92
C GLY A 73 2.34 48.77 -7.99
N SER A 74 2.36 49.43 -6.83
CA SER A 74 2.18 50.87 -6.68
C SER A 74 3.15 51.66 -7.54
#